data_AF-A0A932B118-F1
#
_entry.id   AF-A0A932B118-F1
#
_cell.length_a   1.000
_cell.length_b   1.000
_cell.length_c   1.000
_cell.angle_alpha   90.00
_cell.angle_beta   90.00
_cell.angle_gamma   90.00
#
_symmetry.space_group_name_H-M   'P 1'
#
loop_
_entity.id
_entity.type
_entity.pdbx_description
1 polymer ?
#
loop_
_entity_poly.entity_id
_entity_poly.type
_entity_poly.pdbx_seq_one_letter_code
_entity_poly.pdbx_strand_id
1 'polypeptide(L)'
;MFKRHLAIAACTVLLSHSAHAQSEAASAPPTPFFLEAADCAAAFEARVIERKAQPRTEARNQAILRDTELGFVYIGVAYRRGLRNPEADEMLKAAEKRWSQLSKPEQAKRLGSCVTQAEQLMEDVSGLERFIVRNRAAARVDRLLEKEKEKEHEAQAAH
;
A
#
# COMPACT_ATOMS: atom_id res chain seq x y z
N MET A 1 -19.92 48.62 -68.56
CA MET A 1 -21.22 48.12 -68.08
C MET A 1 -21.08 47.71 -66.61
N PHE A 2 -21.94 48.27 -65.75
CA PHE A 2 -22.32 47.91 -64.36
C PHE A 2 -21.34 47.04 -63.52
N LYS A 3 -20.65 47.53 -62.48
CA LYS A 3 -21.07 48.10 -61.17
C LYS A 3 -21.56 47.02 -60.17
N ARG A 4 -20.78 46.82 -59.08
CA ARG A 4 -21.16 46.48 -57.66
C ARG A 4 -19.95 45.81 -56.96
N HIS A 5 -19.16 46.50 -56.13
CA HIS A 5 -19.36 46.95 -54.74
C HIS A 5 -19.36 45.85 -53.66
N LEU A 6 -18.45 46.03 -52.69
CA LEU A 6 -18.53 45.69 -51.24
C LEU A 6 -18.63 44.19 -50.87
N ALA A 7 -18.09 43.66 -49.77
CA ALA A 7 -17.52 44.19 -48.53
C ALA A 7 -16.59 43.09 -47.93
N ILE A 8 -15.42 43.43 -47.41
CA ILE A 8 -15.07 43.46 -45.97
C ILE A 8 -15.70 42.33 -45.15
N ALA A 9 -14.87 41.38 -44.71
CA ALA A 9 -15.03 40.72 -43.41
C ALA A 9 -13.66 40.18 -42.95
N ALA A 10 -12.83 41.09 -42.42
CA ALA A 10 -11.79 40.73 -41.48
C ALA A 10 -12.48 40.30 -40.16
N CYS A 11 -12.29 39.05 -39.75
CA CYS A 11 -12.68 38.59 -38.41
C CYS A 11 -11.51 37.80 -37.82
N THR A 12 -10.66 38.56 -37.13
CA THR A 12 -10.05 38.24 -35.84
C THR A 12 -9.86 36.76 -35.53
N VAL A 13 -8.61 36.32 -35.66
CA VAL A 13 -8.05 35.13 -35.00
C VAL A 13 -8.19 35.31 -33.49
N LEU A 14 -9.21 34.67 -32.91
CA LEU A 14 -9.38 34.58 -31.46
C LEU A 14 -8.38 33.55 -30.91
N LEU A 15 -7.45 34.07 -30.12
CA LEU A 15 -6.49 33.34 -29.33
C LEU A 15 -7.16 32.30 -28.44
N SER A 16 -6.71 31.07 -28.63
CA SER A 16 -6.94 29.86 -27.83
C SER A 16 -6.85 30.14 -26.33
N HIS A 17 -7.99 30.32 -25.68
CA HIS A 17 -8.12 30.13 -24.23
C HIS A 17 -8.53 28.68 -24.00
N SER A 18 -7.55 27.79 -23.97
CA SER A 18 -7.71 26.45 -23.42
C SER A 18 -7.99 26.59 -21.94
N ALA A 19 -9.26 26.74 -21.57
CA ALA A 19 -9.69 26.64 -20.19
C ALA A 19 -9.14 25.32 -19.63
N HIS A 20 -8.15 25.44 -18.74
CA HIS A 20 -7.76 24.35 -17.86
C HIS A 20 -8.95 24.06 -16.97
N ALA A 21 -9.84 23.18 -17.43
CA ALA A 21 -10.67 22.41 -16.54
C ALA A 21 -9.71 21.51 -15.76
N GLN A 22 -9.16 22.05 -14.67
CA GLN A 22 -8.72 21.22 -13.55
C GLN A 22 -9.98 20.56 -13.02
N SER A 23 -10.35 19.44 -13.65
CA SER A 23 -11.16 18.45 -12.99
C SER A 23 -10.30 17.95 -11.83
N GLU A 24 -10.40 18.61 -10.67
CA GLU A 24 -10.31 17.90 -9.40
C GLU A 24 -11.40 16.84 -9.48
N ALA A 25 -11.06 15.71 -10.09
CA ALA A 25 -11.73 14.46 -9.79
C ALA A 25 -11.47 14.26 -8.31
N ALA A 26 -12.35 14.82 -7.48
CA ALA A 26 -12.43 14.51 -6.07
C ALA A 26 -12.53 12.99 -6.02
N SER A 27 -11.40 12.36 -5.68
CA SER A 27 -11.29 10.92 -5.52
C SER A 27 -12.45 10.53 -4.62
N ALA A 28 -13.34 9.65 -5.11
CA ALA A 28 -14.41 9.13 -4.28
C ALA A 28 -13.80 8.69 -2.94
N PRO A 29 -14.46 8.99 -1.80
CA PRO A 29 -13.89 8.67 -0.50
C PRO A 29 -13.46 7.20 -0.49
N PRO A 30 -12.24 6.90 -0.01
CA PRO A 30 -11.71 5.55 -0.08
C PRO A 30 -12.69 4.59 0.58
N THR A 31 -12.90 3.43 -0.06
CA THR A 31 -13.83 2.45 0.50
C THR A 31 -13.42 2.16 1.95
N PRO A 32 -14.36 1.98 2.90
CA PRO A 32 -14.02 1.73 4.30
C PRO A 32 -13.01 0.59 4.48
N PHE A 33 -13.08 -0.41 3.60
CA PHE A 33 -12.13 -1.51 3.57
C PHE A 33 -10.71 -1.10 3.19
N PHE A 34 -10.51 -0.16 2.25
CA PHE A 34 -9.15 0.27 1.87
C PHE A 34 -8.44 0.99 3.02
N LEU A 35 -9.19 1.79 3.79
CA LEU A 35 -8.65 2.43 4.99
C LEU A 35 -8.25 1.39 6.04
N GLU A 36 -9.13 0.42 6.32
CA GLU A 36 -8.83 -0.68 7.24
C GLU A 36 -7.62 -1.51 6.76
N ALA A 37 -7.56 -1.83 5.47
CA ALA A 37 -6.46 -2.59 4.87
C ALA A 37 -5.12 -1.87 5.02
N ALA A 38 -5.09 -0.56 4.80
CA ALA A 38 -3.89 0.25 5.01
C ALA A 38 -3.49 0.31 6.49
N ASP A 39 -4.45 0.55 7.39
CA ASP A 39 -4.23 0.58 8.84
C ASP A 39 -3.69 -0.76 9.37
N CYS A 40 -4.23 -1.89 8.90
CA CYS A 40 -3.75 -3.21 9.29
C CYS A 40 -2.42 -3.59 8.63
N ALA A 41 -2.17 -3.19 7.38
CA ALA A 41 -0.86 -3.38 6.74
C ALA A 41 0.24 -2.64 7.52
N ALA A 42 0.01 -1.38 7.92
CA ALA A 42 0.93 -0.63 8.76
C ALA A 42 1.18 -1.29 10.13
N ALA A 43 0.13 -1.86 10.74
CA ALA A 43 0.23 -2.59 12.00
C ALA A 43 1.14 -3.83 11.88
N PHE A 44 0.98 -4.62 10.81
CA PHE A 44 1.83 -5.80 10.57
C PHE A 44 3.27 -5.40 10.21
N GLU A 45 3.47 -4.35 9.43
CA GLU A 45 4.79 -3.83 9.13
C GLU A 45 5.53 -3.39 10.41
N ALA A 46 4.87 -2.66 11.30
CA ALA A 46 5.43 -2.30 12.59
C ALA A 46 5.79 -3.53 13.42
N ARG A 47 4.95 -4.57 13.45
CA ARG A 47 5.23 -5.82 14.16
C ARG A 47 6.42 -6.58 13.55
N VAL A 48 6.56 -6.58 12.23
CA VAL A 48 7.74 -7.13 11.55
C VAL A 48 9.00 -6.37 11.96
N ILE A 49 8.96 -5.03 12.01
CA ILE A 49 10.09 -4.20 12.46
C ILE A 49 10.45 -4.54 13.93
N GLU A 50 9.46 -4.62 14.82
CA GLU A 50 9.68 -5.00 16.22
C GLU A 50 10.33 -6.39 16.35
N ARG A 51 9.92 -7.37 15.53
CA ARG A 51 10.54 -8.70 15.53
C ARG A 51 11.96 -8.69 15.00
N LYS A 52 12.27 -7.88 13.99
CA LYS A 52 13.64 -7.76 13.46
C LYS A 52 14.63 -7.21 14.47
N ALA A 53 14.17 -6.43 15.44
CA ALA A 53 15.00 -5.95 16.54
C ALA A 53 15.35 -7.07 17.56
N GLN A 54 14.74 -8.26 17.43
CA GLN A 54 14.98 -9.41 18.31
C GLN A 54 16.09 -10.31 17.76
N PRO A 55 16.79 -11.07 18.62
CA PRO A 55 17.80 -12.03 18.21
C PRO A 55 17.27 -13.01 17.15
N ARG A 56 18.10 -13.29 16.15
CA ARG A 56 17.75 -14.18 15.05
C ARG A 56 17.52 -15.60 15.54
N THR A 57 16.30 -16.07 15.37
CA THR A 57 15.87 -17.44 15.65
C THR A 57 14.88 -17.90 14.59
N GLU A 58 14.72 -19.21 14.43
CA GLU A 58 13.74 -19.75 13.49
C GLU A 58 12.31 -19.37 13.88
N ALA A 59 11.99 -19.39 15.18
CA ALA A 59 10.68 -18.95 15.67
C ALA A 59 10.38 -17.48 15.32
N ARG A 60 11.37 -16.59 15.44
CA ARG A 60 11.24 -15.19 15.00
C ARG A 60 10.99 -15.11 13.50
N ASN A 61 11.71 -15.85 12.67
CA ASN A 61 11.57 -15.84 11.22
C ASN A 61 10.18 -16.32 10.80
N GLN A 62 9.68 -17.40 11.39
CA GLN A 62 8.32 -17.90 11.15
C GLN A 62 7.26 -16.89 11.59
N ALA A 63 7.50 -16.18 12.70
CA ALA A 63 6.59 -15.12 13.13
C ALA A 63 6.59 -13.91 12.18
N ILE A 64 7.74 -13.52 11.63
CA ILE A 64 7.84 -12.49 10.57
C ILE A 64 7.10 -12.94 9.31
N LEU A 65 7.26 -14.20 8.90
CA LEU A 65 6.54 -14.77 7.76
C LEU A 65 5.02 -14.69 7.97
N ARG A 66 4.54 -15.17 9.12
CA ARG A 66 3.12 -15.12 9.47
C ARG A 66 2.58 -13.69 9.44
N ASP A 67 3.29 -12.73 10.02
CA ASP A 67 2.88 -11.33 10.03
C ASP A 67 2.82 -10.74 8.61
N THR A 68 3.79 -11.11 7.78
CA THR A 68 3.84 -10.68 6.37
C THR A 68 2.69 -11.28 5.56
N GLU A 69 2.34 -12.55 5.78
CA GLU A 69 1.16 -13.19 5.14
C GLU A 69 -0.14 -12.48 5.52
N LEU A 70 -0.33 -12.19 6.81
CA LEU A 70 -1.52 -11.48 7.31
C LEU A 70 -1.60 -10.04 6.77
N GLY A 71 -0.48 -9.34 6.60
CA GLY A 71 -0.48 -8.05 5.90
C GLY A 71 -0.81 -8.18 4.41
N PHE A 72 -0.27 -9.21 3.76
CA PHE A 72 -0.42 -9.40 2.31
C PHE A 72 -1.83 -9.81 1.90
N VAL A 73 -2.60 -10.49 2.76
CA VAL A 73 -4.01 -10.78 2.43
C VAL A 73 -4.84 -9.50 2.32
N TYR A 74 -4.62 -8.51 3.20
CA TYR A 74 -5.29 -7.21 3.11
C TYR A 74 -4.96 -6.50 1.80
N ILE A 75 -3.66 -6.43 1.46
CA ILE A 75 -3.19 -5.79 0.21
C ILE A 75 -3.78 -6.52 -1.02
N GLY A 76 -3.74 -7.86 -1.02
CA GLY A 76 -4.27 -8.67 -2.11
C GLY A 76 -5.77 -8.46 -2.33
N VAL A 77 -6.56 -8.44 -1.25
CA VAL A 77 -8.00 -8.18 -1.30
C VAL A 77 -8.29 -6.75 -1.75
N ALA A 78 -7.51 -5.76 -1.29
CA ALA A 78 -7.66 -4.37 -1.70
C ALA A 78 -7.41 -4.18 -3.21
N TYR A 79 -6.35 -4.77 -3.74
CA TYR A 79 -6.04 -4.73 -5.19
C TYR A 79 -7.12 -5.43 -6.03
N ARG A 80 -7.61 -6.58 -5.56
CA ARG A 80 -8.74 -7.28 -6.19
C ARG A 80 -10.00 -6.41 -6.23
N ARG A 81 -10.26 -5.64 -5.16
CA ARG A 81 -11.40 -4.73 -5.04
C ARG A 81 -11.22 -3.40 -5.80
N GLY A 82 -10.09 -3.20 -6.48
CA GLY A 82 -9.90 -2.06 -7.37
C GLY A 82 -8.90 -1.01 -6.90
N LEU A 83 -8.33 -1.14 -5.70
CA LEU A 83 -7.28 -0.21 -5.25
C LEU A 83 -6.06 -0.29 -6.19
N ARG A 84 -5.41 0.85 -6.45
CA ARG A 84 -4.27 0.96 -7.36
C ARG A 84 -3.06 1.55 -6.64
N ASN A 85 -1.87 1.27 -7.16
CA ASN A 85 -0.61 1.51 -6.43
C ASN A 85 -0.41 2.94 -5.91
N PRO A 86 -0.62 4.03 -6.69
CA PRO A 86 -0.39 5.38 -6.15
C PRO A 86 -1.29 5.70 -4.97
N GLU A 87 -2.57 5.33 -5.07
CA GLU A 87 -3.54 5.50 -3.99
C GLU A 87 -3.18 4.60 -2.80
N ALA A 88 -2.80 3.34 -3.04
CA ALA A 88 -2.40 2.42 -1.99
C ALA A 88 -1.17 2.90 -1.20
N ASP A 89 -0.18 3.47 -1.88
CA ASP A 89 1.04 3.99 -1.27
C ASP A 89 0.74 5.22 -0.40
N GLU A 90 -0.12 6.13 -0.87
CA GLU A 90 -0.58 7.27 -0.09
C GLU A 90 -1.35 6.83 1.16
N MET A 91 -2.24 5.85 1.00
CA MET A 91 -3.03 5.31 2.11
C MET A 91 -2.15 4.61 3.14
N LEU A 92 -1.17 3.81 2.71
CA LEU A 92 -0.23 3.11 3.58
C LEU A 92 0.63 4.12 4.36
N LYS A 93 1.19 5.13 3.69
CA LYS A 93 1.95 6.19 4.36
C LYS A 93 1.12 6.95 5.40
N ALA A 94 -0.14 7.23 5.08
CA ALA A 94 -1.05 7.86 6.03
C ALA A 94 -1.37 6.93 7.22
N ALA A 95 -1.51 5.63 6.98
CA ALA A 95 -1.72 4.61 8.00
C ALA A 95 -0.52 4.44 8.93
N GLU A 96 0.70 4.41 8.41
CA GLU A 96 1.93 4.37 9.22
C GLU A 96 2.02 5.57 10.15
N LYS A 97 1.71 6.77 9.65
CA LYS A 97 1.64 7.98 10.47
C LYS A 97 0.60 7.83 11.58
N ARG A 98 -0.62 7.39 11.26
CA ARG A 98 -1.67 7.14 12.28
C ARG A 98 -1.22 6.10 13.30
N TRP A 99 -0.59 5.01 12.86
CA TRP A 99 -0.10 3.95 13.73
C TRP A 99 0.93 4.47 14.76
N SER A 100 1.88 5.29 14.31
CA SER A 100 2.90 5.88 15.20
C SER A 100 2.34 6.82 16.26
N GLN A 101 1.12 7.34 16.07
CA GLN A 101 0.45 8.24 17.00
C GLN A 101 -0.37 7.49 18.06
N LEU A 102 -0.60 6.18 17.88
CA LEU A 102 -1.32 5.34 18.85
C LEU A 102 -0.44 5.01 20.05
N SER A 103 -1.06 4.96 21.24
CA SER A 103 -0.41 4.41 22.43
C SER A 103 -0.17 2.89 22.27
N LYS A 104 0.76 2.32 23.06
CA LYS A 104 1.04 0.88 23.02
C LYS A 104 -0.21 0.00 23.30
N PRO A 105 -1.09 0.32 24.26
CA PRO A 105 -2.34 -0.41 24.44
C PRO A 105 -3.28 -0.35 23.22
N GLU A 106 -3.37 0.80 22.56
CA GLU A 106 -4.19 0.96 21.35
C GLU A 106 -3.61 0.21 20.15
N GLN A 107 -2.28 0.23 19.99
CA GLN A 107 -1.56 -0.59 19.01
C GLN A 107 -1.88 -2.07 19.22
N ALA A 108 -1.76 -2.58 20.46
CA ALA A 108 -2.04 -3.98 20.78
C ALA A 108 -3.51 -4.35 20.49
N LYS A 109 -4.46 -3.50 20.88
CA LYS A 109 -5.88 -3.70 20.60
C LYS A 109 -6.16 -3.76 19.10
N ARG A 110 -5.66 -2.78 18.33
CA ARG A 110 -5.86 -2.71 16.88
C ARG A 110 -5.24 -3.90 16.16
N LEU A 111 -4.02 -4.26 16.54
CA LEU A 111 -3.32 -5.42 16.00
C LEU A 111 -4.09 -6.73 16.23
N GLY A 112 -4.70 -6.92 17.40
CA GLY A 112 -5.54 -8.09 17.70
C GLY A 112 -6.74 -8.20 16.74
N SER A 113 -7.41 -7.08 16.48
CA SER A 113 -8.50 -7.02 15.49
C SER A 113 -8.00 -7.33 14.08
N CYS A 114 -6.86 -6.76 13.67
CA CYS A 114 -6.28 -7.01 12.35
C CYS A 114 -5.88 -8.48 12.15
N VAL A 115 -5.36 -9.15 13.19
CA VAL A 115 -5.05 -10.59 13.12
C VAL A 115 -6.32 -11.41 12.85
N THR A 116 -7.35 -11.19 13.66
CA THR A 116 -8.62 -11.93 13.55
C THR A 116 -9.25 -11.74 12.17
N GLN A 117 -9.29 -10.51 11.69
CA GLN A 117 -9.83 -10.20 10.36
C GLN A 117 -8.97 -10.76 9.22
N ALA A 118 -7.64 -10.70 9.32
CA ALA A 118 -6.75 -11.27 8.30
C ALA A 118 -6.88 -12.80 8.21
N GLU A 119 -7.08 -13.48 9.32
CA GLU A 119 -7.37 -14.93 9.35
C GLU A 119 -8.68 -15.23 8.60
N GLN A 120 -9.74 -14.45 8.85
CA GLN A 120 -11.00 -14.56 8.10
C GLN A 120 -10.79 -14.28 6.59
N LEU A 121 -10.08 -13.21 6.24
CA LEU A 121 -9.79 -12.90 4.84
C LEU A 121 -9.01 -14.03 4.17
N MET A 122 -8.06 -14.63 4.87
CA MET A 122 -7.32 -15.78 4.37
C MET A 122 -8.25 -16.95 4.11
N GLU A 123 -9.25 -17.20 4.95
CA GLU A 123 -10.28 -18.21 4.74
C GLU A 123 -11.18 -17.89 3.52
N ASP A 124 -11.57 -16.64 3.36
CA ASP A 124 -12.50 -16.18 2.31
C ASP A 124 -11.89 -16.13 0.91
N VAL A 125 -10.57 -15.98 0.79
CA VAL A 125 -9.92 -15.99 -0.53
C VAL A 125 -9.78 -17.41 -1.08
N SER A 126 -9.84 -17.50 -2.41
CA SER A 126 -9.69 -18.77 -3.13
C SER A 126 -8.32 -19.41 -2.88
N GLY A 127 -8.19 -20.71 -3.16
CA GLY A 127 -6.92 -21.43 -3.01
C GLY A 127 -5.77 -20.81 -3.81
N LEU A 128 -6.05 -20.32 -5.02
CA LEU A 128 -5.06 -19.64 -5.86
C LEU A 128 -4.61 -18.32 -5.25
N GLU A 129 -5.54 -17.50 -4.78
CA GLU A 129 -5.22 -16.21 -4.14
C GLU A 129 -4.42 -16.41 -2.86
N ARG A 130 -4.80 -17.41 -2.05
CA ARG A 130 -4.06 -17.79 -0.84
C ARG A 130 -2.64 -18.22 -1.18
N PHE A 131 -2.46 -19.01 -2.23
CA PHE A 131 -1.13 -19.41 -2.72
C PHE A 131 -0.29 -18.20 -3.13
N ILE A 132 -0.88 -17.25 -3.88
CA ILE A 132 -0.19 -16.03 -4.32
C ILE A 132 0.23 -15.17 -3.10
N VAL A 133 -0.66 -15.01 -2.12
CA VAL A 133 -0.37 -14.26 -0.87
C VAL A 133 0.83 -14.89 -0.15
N ARG A 134 0.78 -16.20 0.11
CA ARG A 134 1.85 -16.93 0.80
C ARG A 134 3.17 -16.87 0.05
N ASN A 135 3.15 -17.11 -1.26
CA ASN A 135 4.36 -17.09 -2.08
C ASN A 135 5.01 -15.70 -2.10
N ARG A 136 4.21 -14.63 -2.21
CA ARG A 136 4.73 -13.27 -2.15
C ARG A 136 5.27 -12.92 -0.76
N ALA A 137 4.60 -13.34 0.30
CA ALA A 137 5.06 -13.11 1.67
C ALA A 137 6.39 -13.82 1.93
N ALA A 138 6.51 -15.10 1.55
CA ALA A 138 7.75 -15.86 1.61
C ALA A 138 8.88 -15.15 0.86
N ALA A 139 8.66 -14.80 -0.43
CA ALA A 139 9.67 -14.10 -1.22
C ALA A 139 10.09 -12.74 -0.62
N ARG A 140 9.18 -12.03 0.06
CA ARG A 140 9.50 -10.79 0.78
C ARG A 140 10.37 -11.06 2.00
N VAL A 141 10.05 -12.10 2.77
CA VAL A 141 10.79 -12.48 3.98
C VAL A 141 12.15 -13.08 3.66
N ASP A 142 12.26 -13.91 2.62
CA ASP A 142 13.54 -14.48 2.17
C ASP A 142 14.55 -13.36 1.86
N ARG A 143 14.16 -12.39 1.02
CA ARG A 143 14.98 -11.21 0.72
C ARG A 143 15.33 -10.38 1.95
N LEU A 144 14.47 -10.38 2.97
CA LEU A 144 14.70 -9.65 4.21
C LEU A 144 15.75 -10.35 5.08
N LEU A 145 15.65 -11.68 5.20
CA LEU A 145 16.55 -12.53 5.99
C LEU A 145 17.92 -12.71 5.32
N GLU A 146 17.97 -12.71 3.98
CA GLU A 146 19.21 -12.66 3.21
C GLU A 146 20.00 -11.39 3.51
N LYS A 147 19.34 -10.22 3.43
CA LYS A 147 19.96 -8.92 3.77
C LYS A 147 20.43 -8.83 5.21
N GLU A 148 19.72 -9.44 6.15
CA GLU A 148 20.20 -9.53 7.55
C GLU A 148 21.47 -10.38 7.65
N LYS A 149 21.50 -11.52 6.95
CA LYS A 149 22.68 -12.41 6.92
C LYS A 149 23.90 -11.73 6.32
N GLU A 150 23.74 -11.00 5.22
CA GLU A 150 24.81 -10.24 4.57
C GLU A 150 25.42 -9.21 5.53
N LYS A 151 24.58 -8.45 6.25
CA LYS A 151 25.04 -7.48 7.25
C LYS A 151 25.76 -8.12 8.43
N GLU A 152 25.28 -9.28 8.88
CA GLU A 152 25.95 -10.06 9.94
C GLU A 152 27.35 -10.52 9.49
N HIS A 153 27.49 -10.99 8.25
CA HIS A 153 28.79 -11.36 7.69
C HIS A 153 29.73 -10.17 7.50
N GLU A 154 29.24 -9.04 7.00
CA GLU A 154 30.02 -7.80 6.86
C GLU A 154 30.52 -7.28 8.21
N ALA A 155 29.66 -7.28 9.24
CA ALA A 155 30.04 -6.88 10.58
C ALA A 155 31.10 -7.81 11.17
N GLN A 156 31.00 -9.13 10.94
CA GLN A 156 32.01 -10.10 11.37
C GLN A 156 33.34 -9.95 10.64
N ALA A 157 33.33 -9.59 9.36
CA ALA A 157 34.54 -9.38 8.57
C ALA A 157 35.27 -8.07 8.91
N ALA A 158 34.60 -7.12 9.57
CA ALA A 158 35.16 -5.85 10.02
C ALA A 158 35.81 -5.90 11.42
N HIS A 159 35.71 -7.04 12.10
CA HIS A 159 36.28 -7.31 13.43
C HIS A 159 37.43 -8.30 13.36
#